data_AF-A0A0U1DVF9-F1
#
_entry.id   AF-A0A0U1DVF9-F1
#
_cell.length_a   1.000
_cell.length_b   1.000
_cell.length_c   1.000
_cell.angle_alpha   90.00
_cell.angle_beta   90.00
_cell.angle_gamma   90.00
#
_symmetry.space_group_name_H-M   'P 1'
#
loop_
_entity.id
_entity.type
_entity.pdbx_description
1 polymer ?
#
loop_
_entity_poly.entity_id
_entity_poly.type
_entity_poly.pdbx_seq_one_letter_code
_entity_poly.pdbx_strand_id
1 'polypeptide(L)' 'MVKGPGGELLAPIEVNDGMRRGVVSLPHGWGHDREGTGQRLAAGHPGANVNQLNDGTHLDPLSGTAVLNGIPVDIAPAG' A
#
# COMPACT_ATOMS: atom_id res chain seq x y z
N MET A 1 2.42 -10.78 -4.94
CA MET A 1 1.41 -9.82 -5.40
C MET A 1 0.46 -9.50 -4.26
N VAL A 2 0.19 -8.22 -4.03
CA VAL A 2 -0.87 -7.75 -3.11
C VAL A 2 -1.84 -6.93 -3.92
N LYS A 3 -3.13 -7.25 -3.86
CA LYS A 3 -4.18 -6.59 -4.63
C LYS A 3 -5.24 -6.02 -3.70
N GLY A 4 -5.65 -4.79 -3.94
CA GLY A 4 -6.74 -4.11 -3.24
C GLY A 4 -7.65 -3.36 -4.23
N PRO A 5 -8.64 -2.61 -3.74
CA PRO A 5 -9.58 -1.86 -4.58
C PRO A 5 -8.91 -0.91 -5.58
N GLY A 6 -7.82 -0.25 -5.19
CA GLY A 6 -7.09 0.72 -6.03
C GLY A 6 -6.17 0.11 -7.08
N GLY A 7 -5.88 -1.19 -7.00
CA GLY A 7 -4.93 -1.87 -7.88
C GLY A 7 -4.07 -2.89 -7.14
N GLU A 8 -2.87 -3.14 -7.67
CA GLU A 8 -1.97 -4.14 -7.14
C GLU A 8 -0.54 -3.65 -7.03
N LEU A 9 0.27 -4.29 -6.17
CA LEU A 9 1.69 -4.04 -6.04
C LEU A 9 2.47 -5.33 -5.76
N LEU A 10 3.77 -5.27 -6.01
CA LEU A 10 4.72 -6.29 -5.59
C LEU A 10 5.47 -5.82 -4.35
N ALA A 11 5.58 -6.70 -3.37
CA ALA A 11 6.35 -6.47 -2.14
C ALA A 11 6.99 -7.78 -1.69
N PRO A 12 8.20 -7.74 -1.09
CA PRO A 12 8.75 -8.89 -0.40
C PRO A 12 7.86 -9.27 0.79
N ILE A 13 7.83 -10.57 1.10
CA ILE A 13 7.06 -11.10 2.24
C ILE A 13 8.03 -11.45 3.36
N GLU A 14 7.71 -10.97 4.55
CA GLU A 14 8.32 -11.41 5.82
C GLU A 14 7.21 -12.02 6.68
N VAL A 15 7.41 -13.26 7.16
CA VAL A 15 6.49 -13.90 8.10
C VAL A 15 6.91 -13.51 9.51
N ASN A 16 5.96 -13.02 10.30
CA ASN A 16 6.20 -12.56 11.66
C ASN A 16 5.11 -13.08 12.61
N ASP A 17 5.52 -13.83 13.64
CA ASP A 17 4.59 -14.45 14.61
C ASP A 17 3.86 -13.45 15.51
N GLY A 18 4.35 -12.20 15.59
CA GLY A 18 3.66 -11.10 16.26
C GLY A 18 2.50 -10.51 15.45
N MET A 19 2.36 -10.87 14.17
CA MET A 19 1.27 -10.39 13.32
C MET A 19 -0.02 -11.18 13.56
N ARG A 20 -1.14 -10.46 13.64
CA ARG A 20 -2.46 -11.10 13.69
C ARG A 20 -2.71 -11.87 12.39
N ARG A 21 -3.31 -13.05 12.52
CA ARG A 21 -3.77 -13.83 11.37
C ARG A 21 -4.71 -12.99 10.48
N GLY A 22 -4.46 -13.00 9.18
CA GLY A 22 -5.26 -12.26 8.20
C GLY A 22 -4.87 -10.78 8.06
N VAL A 23 -3.81 -10.33 8.74
CA VAL A 23 -3.32 -8.95 8.65
C VAL A 23 -1.97 -8.94 7.93
N VAL A 24 -1.82 -7.98 7.02
CA VAL A 24 -0.52 -7.57 6.51
C VAL A 24 -0.22 -6.14 6.92
N SER A 25 1.06 -5.85 7.08
CA SER A 25 1.56 -4.51 7.34
C SER A 25 2.52 -4.13 6.23
N LEU A 26 2.30 -2.99 5.60
CA LEU A 26 3.23 -2.39 4.63
C LEU A 26 3.63 -1.00 5.12
N PRO A 27 4.93 -0.64 5.10
CA PRO A 27 5.36 0.70 5.44
C PRO A 27 4.83 1.73 4.44
N HIS A 28 4.40 2.89 4.93
CA HIS A 28 4.07 4.06 4.10
C HIS A 28 5.34 4.84 3.70
N GLY A 29 5.20 5.75 2.73
CA GLY A 29 6.26 6.70 2.34
C GLY A 29 7.08 6.33 1.10
N TRP A 30 6.53 5.47 0.23
CA TRP A 30 7.18 4.97 -0.98
C TRP A 30 6.43 5.41 -2.25
N GLY A 31 7.00 5.14 -3.43
CA GLY A 31 6.45 5.46 -4.75
C GLY A 31 6.98 6.76 -5.37
N HIS A 32 8.20 7.15 -4.99
CA HIS A 32 8.80 8.42 -5.43
C HIS A 32 9.41 8.37 -6.84
N ASP A 33 9.42 7.22 -7.50
CA ASP A 33 9.78 7.04 -8.92
C ASP A 33 8.67 7.44 -9.90
N ARG A 34 7.46 7.70 -9.40
CA ARG A 34 6.36 8.18 -10.23
C ARG A 34 6.68 9.52 -10.87
N GLU A 35 6.13 9.73 -12.07
CA GLU A 35 6.28 10.98 -12.79
C GLU A 35 5.78 12.18 -11.95
N GLY A 36 6.54 13.27 -11.95
CA GLY A 36 6.18 14.51 -11.27
C GLY A 36 6.51 14.60 -9.77
N THR A 37 7.04 13.55 -9.14
CA THR A 37 7.43 13.60 -7.72
C THR A 37 8.61 14.56 -7.48
N GLY A 38 9.65 14.53 -8.31
CA GLY A 38 10.80 15.44 -8.26
C GLY A 38 11.85 15.14 -7.17
N GLN A 39 11.57 14.21 -6.23
CA GLN A 39 12.51 13.81 -5.18
C GLN A 39 13.55 12.81 -5.70
N ARG A 40 14.59 13.29 -6.40
CA ARG A 40 15.62 12.44 -7.04
C ARG A 40 16.22 11.35 -6.15
N LEU A 41 16.54 11.65 -4.89
CA LEU A 41 17.12 10.67 -3.96
C LEU A 41 16.13 9.56 -3.59
N ALA A 42 14.88 9.93 -3.31
CA ALA A 42 13.82 8.98 -2.97
C ALA A 42 13.39 8.15 -4.19
N ALA A 43 13.37 8.76 -5.38
CA ALA A 43 13.11 8.07 -6.64
C ALA A 43 14.12 6.95 -6.94
N GLY A 44 15.38 7.11 -6.48
CA GLY A 44 16.40 6.05 -6.58
C GLY A 44 16.15 4.83 -5.68
N HIS A 45 15.23 4.96 -4.72
CA HIS A 45 14.82 3.91 -3.79
C HIS A 45 13.28 3.89 -3.69
N PRO A 46 12.58 3.45 -4.75
CA PRO A 46 11.16 3.75 -4.88
C PRO A 46 10.28 3.03 -3.88
N GLY A 47 10.60 1.78 -3.52
CA GLY A 47 9.81 0.94 -2.63
C GLY A 47 8.39 0.66 -3.15
N ALA A 48 7.59 -0.05 -2.36
CA ALA A 48 6.20 -0.38 -2.69
C ALA A 48 5.24 0.67 -2.09
N ASN A 49 4.47 1.35 -2.94
CA ASN A 49 3.51 2.36 -2.49
C ASN A 49 2.17 1.72 -2.08
N VAL A 50 1.97 1.53 -0.77
CA VAL A 50 0.73 0.96 -0.21
C VAL A 50 -0.53 1.77 -0.55
N ASN A 51 -0.42 3.09 -0.79
CA ASN A 51 -1.58 3.91 -1.14
C ASN A 51 -2.19 3.50 -2.50
N GLN A 52 -1.45 2.78 -3.35
CA GLN A 52 -1.95 2.22 -4.60
C GLN A 52 -3.04 1.16 -4.40
N LEU A 53 -3.11 0.54 -3.21
CA LEU A 53 -4.14 -0.44 -2.90
C LEU A 53 -5.50 0.21 -2.59
N ASN A 54 -5.54 1.53 -2.40
CA ASN A 54 -6.75 2.29 -2.08
C ASN A 54 -7.28 3.01 -3.33
N ASP A 55 -8.58 2.87 -3.62
CA ASP A 55 -9.24 3.59 -4.73
C ASP A 55 -9.71 5.01 -4.32
N GLY A 56 -9.59 5.37 -3.04
CA GLY A 56 -9.92 6.68 -2.52
C GLY A 56 -11.42 6.97 -2.42
N THR A 57 -12.27 5.94 -2.54
CA THR A 57 -13.74 6.12 -2.56
C THR A 57 -14.37 6.11 -1.16
N HIS A 58 -13.66 5.61 -0.15
CA HIS A 58 -14.17 5.48 1.21
C HIS A 58 -13.79 6.65 2.11
N LEU A 59 -14.82 7.35 2.61
CA LEU A 59 -14.71 8.44 3.57
C LEU A 59 -15.55 8.14 4.81
N ASP A 60 -15.11 8.62 5.97
CA ASP A 60 -15.96 8.74 7.14
C ASP A 60 -17.05 9.80 6.88
N PRO A 61 -18.34 9.46 6.96
CA PRO A 61 -19.42 10.33 6.48
C PRO A 61 -19.62 11.59 7.32
N LEU A 62 -19.17 11.62 8.57
CA LEU A 62 -19.36 12.76 9.47
C LEU A 62 -18.20 13.77 9.38
N SER A 63 -16.97 13.27 9.34
CA SER A 63 -15.76 14.10 9.34
C SER A 63 -15.20 14.37 7.95
N GLY A 64 -15.56 13.56 6.94
CA GLY A 64 -14.94 13.58 5.63
C GLY A 64 -13.52 12.99 5.59
N THR A 65 -13.08 12.32 6.64
CA THR A 65 -11.73 11.72 6.73
C THR A 65 -11.61 10.53 5.78
N ALA A 66 -10.53 10.47 5.00
CA ALA A 66 -10.25 9.33 4.13
C ALA A 66 -9.88 8.07 4.93
N VAL A 67 -10.45 6.93 4.54
CA VAL A 67 -10.10 5.63 5.11
C VAL A 67 -8.84 5.12 4.40
N LEU A 68 -7.69 5.21 5.08
CA LEU A 68 -6.38 4.84 4.53
C LEU A 68 -5.80 3.54 5.12
N ASN A 69 -6.48 2.94 6.09
CA ASN A 69 -6.07 1.73 6.80
C ASN A 69 -7.19 0.70 6.78
N GLY A 70 -6.87 -0.57 7.06
CA GLY A 70 -7.85 -1.65 7.06
C GLY A 70 -8.41 -1.97 5.67
N ILE A 71 -7.64 -1.64 4.62
CA ILE A 71 -8.01 -1.90 3.23
C ILE A 71 -8.04 -3.43 3.03
N PRO A 72 -9.16 -4.02 2.56
CA PRO A 72 -9.20 -5.43 2.22
C PRO A 72 -8.24 -5.73 1.06
N VAL A 73 -7.44 -6.78 1.21
CA VAL A 73 -6.46 -7.19 0.19
C VAL A 73 -6.44 -8.69 -0.02
N ASP A 74 -6.11 -9.08 -1.25
CA ASP A 74 -5.76 -10.44 -1.63
C ASP A 74 -4.25 -10.56 -1.83
N ILE A 75 -3.68 -11.70 -1.46
CA ILE A 75 -2.24 -11.98 -1.59
C ILE A 75 -2.03 -13.26 -2.38
N ALA A 76 -1.12 -13.20 -3.32
CA ALA A 76 -0.67 -14.35 -4.12
C ALA A 76 0.85 -14.29 -4.31
N PRO A 77 1.50 -15.40 -4.67
CA PRO A 77 2.88 -15.37 -5.14
C PRO A 77 3.09 -14.32 -6.23
N ALA A 78 4.29 -13.74 -6.31
CA ALA A 78 4.70 -13.04 -7.52
C ALA A 78 4.84 -14.10 -8.63
N GLY A 79 4.31 -13.80 -9.83
CA GLY A 79 4.44 -14.67 -10.99
C GLY A 79 5.89 -14.82 -11.44
#